data_AF-A0A0D7BVJ3-F1
#
_entry.id   AF-A0A0D7BVJ3-F1
#
_cell.length_a   1.000
_cell.length_b   1.000
_cell.length_c   1.000
_cell.angle_alpha   90.00
_cell.angle_beta   90.00
_cell.angle_gamma   90.00
#
_symmetry.space_group_name_H-M   'P 1'
#
loop_
_entity.id
_entity.type
_entity.pdbx_description
1 polymer ?
#
loop_
_entity_poly.entity_id
_entity_poly.type
_entity_poly.pdbx_seq_one_letter_code
_entity_poly.pdbx_strand_id
1 'polypeptide(L)'
;MFANLLSLLVLGFFAFQPAFTAPTSTALVPRAFTGEATYYDPGLGACGIVNTSSDLIVAVSLTYFNKYPGAGTNPNLNPICGKKIRVTYEGRTVDVAVEDNCPTCAEYDLDLTMTAIKYLVDDPVFVGRLKGVTWEFIDTDGGDGGNTGCGGVAAWTATSVYTAGQKAYYGGYIWTAKWWTQGDIPGSSNAGATVWTQTSTCS
;
A
#
# COMPACT_ATOMS: atom_id res chain seq x y z
N MET A 1 -14.84 58.19 63.58
CA MET A 1 -15.54 56.92 63.90
C MET A 1 -15.73 56.16 62.59
N PHE A 2 -15.47 54.86 62.65
CA PHE A 2 -15.11 53.93 61.57
C PHE A 2 -16.19 53.70 60.48
N ALA A 3 -15.73 53.47 59.23
CA ALA A 3 -16.16 52.38 58.33
C ALA A 3 -15.46 52.54 56.95
N ASN A 4 -14.49 51.68 56.61
CA ASN A 4 -14.64 50.53 55.69
C ASN A 4 -14.85 50.91 54.22
N LEU A 5 -13.82 50.70 53.40
CA LEU A 5 -14.03 50.34 52.00
C LEU A 5 -13.05 49.23 51.59
N LEU A 6 -13.65 48.07 51.28
CA LEU A 6 -13.06 46.85 50.75
C LEU A 6 -12.20 47.14 49.51
N SER A 7 -10.96 46.65 49.51
CA SER A 7 -10.21 46.40 48.27
C SER A 7 -10.61 45.02 47.75
N LEU A 8 -11.36 44.96 46.65
CA LEU A 8 -11.67 43.72 45.95
C LEU A 8 -10.41 43.21 45.24
N LEU A 9 -9.92 42.06 45.68
CA LEU A 9 -8.88 41.30 45.00
C LEU A 9 -9.52 40.50 43.86
N VAL A 10 -9.37 40.95 42.62
CA VAL A 10 -9.82 40.21 41.44
C VAL A 10 -8.85 39.06 41.21
N LEU A 11 -9.24 37.86 41.66
CA LEU A 11 -8.56 36.62 41.31
C LEU A 11 -8.77 36.35 39.81
N GLY A 12 -7.76 36.67 39.00
CA GLY A 12 -7.74 36.33 37.58
C GLY A 12 -7.71 34.82 37.39
N PHE A 13 -8.83 34.24 36.97
CA PHE A 13 -8.90 32.88 36.45
C PHE A 13 -8.19 32.85 35.09
N PHE A 14 -6.91 32.47 35.06
CA PHE A 14 -6.26 32.04 33.83
C PHE A 14 -6.88 30.71 33.40
N ALA A 15 -7.81 30.76 32.45
CA ALA A 15 -8.29 29.56 31.78
C ALA A 15 -7.12 28.95 31.00
N PHE A 16 -6.60 27.83 31.49
CA PHE A 16 -5.62 26.99 30.81
C PHE A 16 -6.32 26.36 29.60
N GLN A 17 -6.26 27.00 28.43
CA GLN A 17 -6.75 26.40 27.20
C GLN A 17 -5.77 25.28 26.79
N PRO A 18 -6.21 24.01 26.65
CA PRO A 18 -5.38 23.00 26.06
C PRO A 18 -5.11 23.40 24.60
N ALA A 19 -3.83 23.51 24.25
CA ALA A 19 -3.42 23.69 22.87
C ALA A 19 -3.83 22.45 22.08
N PHE A 20 -4.87 22.58 21.25
CA PHE A 20 -5.19 21.58 20.25
C PHE A 20 -4.10 21.65 19.17
N THR A 21 -3.19 20.68 19.20
CA THR A 21 -2.28 20.42 18.08
C THR A 21 -3.12 20.00 16.89
N ALA A 22 -3.07 20.76 15.80
CA ALA A 22 -3.65 20.34 14.53
C ALA A 22 -3.00 19.01 14.09
N PRO A 23 -3.76 18.06 13.53
CA PRO A 23 -3.16 16.86 12.96
C PRO A 23 -2.23 17.27 11.80
N THR A 24 -1.02 16.75 11.81
CA THR A 24 -0.06 16.91 10.71
C THR A 24 -0.70 16.36 9.44
N SER A 25 -0.88 17.19 8.41
CA SER A 25 -1.42 16.75 7.12
C SER A 25 -0.50 15.69 6.55
N THR A 26 -0.92 14.44 6.55
CA THR A 26 -0.31 13.38 5.76
C THR A 26 -0.34 13.83 4.31
N ALA A 27 0.80 13.87 3.64
CA ALA A 27 0.84 14.17 2.21
C ALA A 27 -0.04 13.16 1.47
N LEU A 28 -0.93 13.63 0.61
CA LEU A 28 -1.73 12.78 -0.26
C LEU A 28 -0.76 11.98 -1.15
N VAL A 29 -0.72 10.65 -0.96
CA VAL A 29 -0.02 9.77 -1.91
C VAL A 29 -0.78 9.85 -3.23
N PRO A 30 -0.11 10.12 -4.37
CA PRO A 30 -0.77 10.16 -5.66
C PRO A 30 -1.52 8.85 -5.88
N ARG A 31 -2.83 8.95 -6.14
CA ARG A 31 -3.69 7.78 -6.37
C ARG A 31 -3.31 7.04 -7.66
N ALA A 32 -2.68 7.75 -8.60
CA ALA A 32 -2.14 7.21 -9.82
C ALA A 32 -0.79 7.85 -10.14
N PHE A 33 0.08 7.05 -10.73
CA PHE A 33 1.36 7.46 -11.30
C PHE A 33 1.22 7.64 -12.80
N THR A 34 2.10 8.43 -13.41
CA THR A 34 2.14 8.64 -14.86
C THR A 34 3.57 8.46 -15.35
N GLY A 35 3.73 7.65 -16.38
CA GLY A 35 5.01 7.35 -17.01
C GLY A 35 4.83 6.86 -18.44
N GLU A 36 5.85 6.16 -18.93
CA GLU A 36 5.81 5.46 -20.20
C GLU A 36 5.76 3.94 -19.99
N ALA A 37 5.31 3.19 -20.99
CA ALA A 37 5.40 1.73 -20.97
C ALA A 37 6.13 1.18 -22.20
N THR A 38 6.99 0.21 -21.95
CA THR A 38 7.58 -0.67 -22.97
C THR A 38 7.20 -2.12 -22.70
N TYR A 39 7.80 -3.03 -23.46
CA TYR A 39 7.66 -4.45 -23.23
C TYR A 39 9.00 -5.18 -23.26
N TYR A 40 9.05 -6.32 -22.58
CA TYR A 40 10.19 -7.23 -22.55
C TYR A 40 9.79 -8.70 -22.59
N ASP A 41 10.78 -9.57 -22.82
CA ASP A 41 10.65 -11.01 -22.64
C ASP A 41 11.27 -11.39 -21.28
N PRO A 42 10.46 -11.82 -20.30
CA PRO A 42 10.92 -12.03 -18.94
C PRO A 42 11.70 -13.33 -18.75
N GLY A 43 12.35 -13.43 -17.58
CA GLY A 43 13.03 -14.63 -17.10
C GLY A 43 12.95 -14.67 -15.57
N LEU A 44 14.09 -14.90 -14.90
CA LEU A 44 14.15 -14.74 -13.44
C LEU A 44 14.08 -13.25 -13.08
N GLY A 45 12.94 -12.83 -12.52
CA GLY A 45 12.73 -11.46 -12.08
C GLY A 45 13.34 -11.16 -10.71
N ALA A 46 13.45 -9.88 -10.38
CA ALA A 46 13.99 -9.38 -9.12
C ALA A 46 13.21 -9.82 -7.87
N CYS A 47 11.96 -10.25 -8.04
CA CYS A 47 11.17 -10.85 -6.97
C CYS A 47 11.49 -12.34 -6.72
N GLY A 48 12.46 -12.91 -7.45
CA GLY A 48 12.86 -14.31 -7.32
C GLY A 48 11.90 -15.31 -7.99
N ILE A 49 11.01 -14.81 -8.84
CA ILE A 49 10.02 -15.59 -9.59
C ILE A 49 10.50 -15.70 -11.04
N VAL A 50 10.40 -16.90 -11.63
CA VAL A 50 10.69 -17.11 -13.05
C VAL A 50 9.39 -16.93 -13.83
N ASN A 51 9.39 -15.95 -14.73
CA ASN A 51 8.26 -15.58 -15.56
C ASN A 51 8.55 -15.81 -17.05
N THR A 52 7.48 -15.83 -17.83
CA THR A 52 7.46 -15.99 -19.29
C THR A 52 6.65 -14.86 -19.93
N SER A 53 6.79 -14.65 -21.24
CA SER A 53 6.05 -13.60 -21.95
C SER A 53 4.52 -13.80 -21.97
N SER A 54 4.02 -14.98 -21.55
CA SER A 54 2.59 -15.23 -21.33
C SER A 54 2.04 -14.72 -19.99
N ASP A 55 2.89 -14.44 -19.01
CA ASP A 55 2.46 -14.02 -17.68
C ASP A 55 2.05 -12.55 -17.67
N LEU A 56 1.02 -12.19 -16.90
CA LEU A 56 0.58 -10.80 -16.73
C LEU A 56 1.38 -10.12 -15.62
N ILE A 57 2.66 -9.88 -15.90
CA ILE A 57 3.57 -9.25 -14.96
C ILE A 57 4.16 -7.96 -15.52
N VAL A 58 4.76 -7.18 -14.63
CA VAL A 58 5.43 -5.92 -14.95
C VAL A 58 6.73 -5.79 -14.15
N ALA A 59 7.74 -5.21 -14.80
CA ALA A 59 8.89 -4.65 -14.15
C ALA A 59 8.64 -3.16 -13.86
N VAL A 60 8.65 -2.78 -12.58
CA VAL A 60 8.64 -1.35 -12.21
C VAL A 60 10.06 -0.79 -12.26
N SER A 61 10.25 0.52 -12.33
CA SER A 61 11.61 1.08 -12.31
C SER A 61 12.42 0.62 -11.09
N LEU A 62 13.73 0.40 -11.28
CA LEU A 62 14.65 0.08 -10.19
C LEU A 62 14.63 1.16 -9.09
N THR A 63 14.48 2.42 -9.48
CA THR A 63 14.37 3.54 -8.55
C THR A 63 13.15 3.40 -7.63
N TYR A 64 11.99 3.10 -8.19
CA TYR A 64 10.76 2.90 -7.42
C TYR A 64 10.81 1.63 -6.59
N PHE A 65 11.28 0.53 -7.19
CA PHE A 65 11.47 -0.76 -6.53
C PHE A 65 12.29 -0.61 -5.24
N ASN A 66 13.44 0.07 -5.30
CA ASN A 66 14.33 0.25 -4.14
C ASN A 66 13.79 1.22 -3.09
N LYS A 67 12.97 2.21 -3.49
CA LYS A 67 12.36 3.17 -2.56
C LYS A 67 11.06 2.65 -1.93
N TYR A 68 10.53 1.53 -2.42
CA TYR A 68 9.25 1.02 -1.95
C TYR A 68 9.27 0.80 -0.43
N PRO A 69 8.24 1.23 0.32
CA PRO A 69 8.23 1.08 1.78
C PRO A 69 8.48 -0.36 2.23
N GLY A 70 9.53 -0.54 3.05
CA GLY A 70 9.94 -1.85 3.54
C GLY A 70 10.88 -2.63 2.62
N ALA A 71 11.35 -2.03 1.51
CA ALA A 71 12.42 -2.61 0.70
C ALA A 71 13.69 -2.83 1.55
N GLY A 72 14.22 -4.04 1.48
CA GLY A 72 15.42 -4.47 2.19
C GLY A 72 16.57 -4.77 1.24
N THR A 73 17.63 -5.39 1.77
CA THR A 73 18.82 -5.77 0.98
C THR A 73 18.58 -6.94 0.04
N ASN A 74 17.63 -7.83 0.35
CA ASN A 74 17.25 -8.93 -0.52
C ASN A 74 16.08 -8.52 -1.42
N PRO A 75 16.29 -8.33 -2.74
CA PRO A 75 15.25 -7.88 -3.66
C PRO A 75 14.09 -8.88 -3.78
N ASN A 76 14.34 -10.17 -3.58
CA ASN A 76 13.31 -11.22 -3.62
C ASN A 76 12.27 -11.07 -2.49
N LEU A 77 12.61 -10.32 -1.44
CA LEU A 77 11.74 -10.06 -0.29
C LEU A 77 11.17 -8.63 -0.31
N ASN A 78 11.31 -7.91 -1.44
CA ASN A 78 10.77 -6.56 -1.55
C ASN A 78 9.24 -6.60 -1.38
N PRO A 79 8.64 -5.81 -0.47
CA PRO A 79 7.19 -5.84 -0.23
C PRO A 79 6.31 -5.43 -1.42
N ILE A 80 6.89 -4.85 -2.48
CA ILE A 80 6.19 -4.59 -3.74
C ILE A 80 5.95 -5.86 -4.56
N CYS A 81 6.75 -6.91 -4.34
CA CYS A 81 6.65 -8.16 -5.09
C CYS A 81 5.26 -8.80 -4.89
N GLY A 82 4.63 -9.19 -6.00
CA GLY A 82 3.29 -9.76 -6.03
C GLY A 82 2.15 -8.75 -5.80
N LYS A 83 2.45 -7.46 -5.58
CA LYS A 83 1.40 -6.43 -5.61
C LYS A 83 0.87 -6.29 -7.02
N LYS A 84 -0.43 -6.02 -7.13
CA LYS A 84 -1.08 -5.81 -8.42
C LYS A 84 -1.25 -4.33 -8.69
N ILE A 85 -0.99 -3.94 -9.93
CA ILE A 85 -1.28 -2.60 -10.45
C ILE A 85 -2.24 -2.69 -11.62
N ARG A 86 -3.11 -1.69 -11.77
CA ARG A 86 -3.89 -1.47 -12.98
C ARG A 86 -3.17 -0.45 -13.83
N VAL A 87 -2.85 -0.84 -15.04
CA VAL A 87 -2.21 0.00 -16.05
C VAL A 87 -3.27 0.44 -17.04
N THR A 88 -3.32 1.74 -17.36
CA THR A 88 -4.30 2.35 -18.25
C THR A 88 -3.62 3.17 -19.35
N TYR A 89 -4.03 2.96 -20.59
CA TYR A 89 -3.55 3.69 -21.77
C TYR A 89 -4.69 3.87 -22.78
N GLU A 90 -4.97 5.11 -23.21
CA GLU A 90 -6.02 5.43 -24.20
C GLU A 90 -7.39 4.77 -23.90
N GLY A 91 -7.74 4.69 -22.62
CA GLY A 91 -9.00 4.08 -22.15
C GLY A 91 -9.00 2.54 -22.05
N ARG A 92 -7.92 1.86 -22.44
CA ARG A 92 -7.73 0.41 -22.25
C ARG A 92 -6.98 0.14 -20.96
N THR A 93 -7.27 -1.01 -20.32
CA THR A 93 -6.72 -1.35 -19.01
C THR A 93 -6.21 -2.78 -18.94
N VAL A 94 -5.15 -3.02 -18.16
CA VAL A 94 -4.67 -4.35 -17.79
C VAL A 94 -4.22 -4.39 -16.34
N ASP A 95 -4.54 -5.48 -15.66
CA ASP A 95 -4.14 -5.73 -14.28
C ASP A 95 -2.95 -6.69 -14.29
N VAL A 96 -1.83 -6.28 -13.70
CA VAL A 96 -0.55 -7.02 -13.73
C VAL A 96 0.08 -7.10 -12.34
N ALA A 97 0.83 -8.17 -12.09
CA ALA A 97 1.61 -8.32 -10.86
C ALA A 97 3.02 -7.71 -11.02
N VAL A 98 3.49 -6.99 -10.01
CA VAL A 98 4.86 -6.50 -9.94
C VAL A 98 5.77 -7.66 -9.53
N GLU A 99 6.58 -8.15 -10.46
CA GLU A 99 7.44 -9.31 -10.23
C GLU A 99 8.91 -9.09 -10.63
N ASP A 100 9.21 -7.89 -11.10
CA ASP A 100 10.55 -7.54 -11.55
C ASP A 100 10.86 -6.06 -11.36
N ASN A 101 12.11 -5.68 -11.60
CA ASN A 101 12.51 -4.29 -11.74
C ASN A 101 13.20 -4.03 -13.08
N CYS A 102 13.06 -2.80 -13.57
CA CYS A 102 13.68 -2.31 -14.79
C CYS A 102 14.78 -1.29 -14.43
N PRO A 103 16.08 -1.64 -14.59
CA PRO A 103 17.20 -0.77 -14.23
C PRO A 103 17.33 0.52 -15.04
N THR A 104 16.78 0.54 -16.24
CA THR A 104 16.90 1.66 -17.19
C THR A 104 15.64 2.52 -17.29
N CYS A 105 14.55 2.10 -16.65
CA CYS A 105 13.27 2.80 -16.65
C CYS A 105 13.33 4.07 -15.78
N ALA A 106 12.68 5.15 -16.23
CA ALA A 106 12.45 6.32 -15.37
C ALA A 106 11.52 5.93 -14.19
N GLU A 107 11.49 6.74 -13.12
CA GLU A 107 10.91 6.34 -11.83
C GLU A 107 9.50 5.73 -11.91
N TYR A 108 8.64 6.20 -12.82
CA TYR A 108 7.28 5.70 -13.00
C TYR A 108 7.02 4.97 -14.31
N ASP A 109 8.08 4.72 -15.09
CA ASP A 109 7.99 3.90 -16.30
C ASP A 109 7.79 2.42 -15.93
N LEU A 110 7.07 1.72 -16.80
CA LEU A 110 6.76 0.31 -16.67
C LEU A 110 7.37 -0.48 -17.84
N ASP A 111 7.87 -1.68 -17.57
CA ASP A 111 8.24 -2.64 -18.61
C ASP A 111 7.33 -3.87 -18.49
N LEU A 112 6.38 -4.00 -19.41
CA LEU A 112 5.31 -5.00 -19.36
C LEU A 112 5.74 -6.28 -20.09
N THR A 113 5.15 -7.42 -19.76
CA THR A 113 5.27 -8.56 -20.68
C THR A 113 4.56 -8.28 -22.00
N MET A 114 4.96 -9.01 -23.05
CA MET A 114 4.29 -8.97 -24.35
C MET A 114 2.77 -9.26 -24.23
N THR A 115 2.37 -10.17 -23.34
CA THR A 115 0.94 -10.45 -23.14
C THR A 115 0.23 -9.30 -22.44
N ALA A 116 0.84 -8.66 -21.45
CA ALA A 116 0.23 -7.52 -20.75
C ALA A 116 0.06 -6.29 -21.66
N ILE A 117 1.08 -5.91 -22.43
CA ILE A 117 1.00 -4.70 -23.27
C ILE A 117 -0.03 -4.83 -24.40
N LYS A 118 -0.33 -6.06 -24.86
CA LYS A 118 -1.35 -6.33 -25.89
C LYS A 118 -2.78 -6.01 -25.44
N TYR A 119 -3.04 -5.90 -24.15
CA TYR A 119 -4.31 -5.39 -23.64
C TYR A 119 -4.44 -3.87 -23.83
N LEU A 120 -3.31 -3.16 -23.91
CA LEU A 120 -3.25 -1.70 -24.03
C LEU A 120 -3.18 -1.22 -25.49
N VAL A 121 -2.65 -2.05 -26.39
CA VAL A 121 -2.47 -1.70 -27.81
C VAL A 121 -2.46 -2.95 -28.69
N ASP A 122 -3.05 -2.87 -29.88
CA ASP A 122 -3.21 -4.03 -30.78
C ASP A 122 -1.88 -4.47 -31.43
N ASP A 123 -0.97 -3.51 -31.70
CA ASP A 123 0.36 -3.77 -32.28
C ASP A 123 1.46 -3.05 -31.46
N PRO A 124 1.91 -3.66 -30.35
CA PRO A 124 2.94 -3.06 -29.49
C PRO A 124 4.32 -2.98 -30.18
N VAL A 125 4.59 -3.82 -31.18
CA VAL A 125 5.86 -3.81 -31.91
C VAL A 125 5.94 -2.59 -32.83
N PHE A 126 4.85 -2.29 -33.52
CA PHE A 126 4.77 -1.10 -34.38
C PHE A 126 4.78 0.21 -33.57
N VAL A 127 4.01 0.26 -32.47
CA VAL A 127 3.93 1.47 -31.64
C VAL A 127 5.19 1.66 -30.78
N GLY A 128 5.78 0.57 -30.31
CA GLY A 128 6.96 0.59 -29.45
C GLY A 128 6.64 1.07 -28.04
N ARG A 129 6.89 2.35 -27.77
CA ARG A 129 6.85 2.96 -26.44
C ARG A 129 5.58 3.78 -26.25
N LEU A 130 4.76 3.39 -25.30
CA LEU A 130 3.51 4.07 -24.96
C LEU A 130 3.81 5.26 -24.03
N LYS A 131 3.36 6.46 -24.38
CA LYS A 131 3.59 7.68 -23.59
C LYS A 131 2.31 8.13 -22.88
N GLY A 132 2.42 8.54 -21.62
CA GLY A 132 1.26 8.95 -20.83
C GLY A 132 0.46 7.77 -20.30
N VAL A 133 1.14 6.64 -20.06
CA VAL A 133 0.55 5.50 -19.38
C VAL A 133 0.34 5.88 -17.92
N THR A 134 -0.84 5.57 -17.40
CA THR A 134 -1.16 5.78 -15.99
C THR A 134 -1.26 4.44 -15.29
N TRP A 135 -0.86 4.38 -14.03
CA TRP A 135 -1.04 3.16 -13.25
C TRP A 135 -1.29 3.46 -11.79
N GLU A 136 -2.05 2.58 -11.16
CA GLU A 136 -2.37 2.65 -9.73
C GLU A 136 -2.26 1.25 -9.14
N PHE A 137 -1.95 1.17 -7.84
CA PHE A 137 -2.10 -0.11 -7.15
C PHE A 137 -3.58 -0.48 -7.12
N ILE A 138 -3.87 -1.67 -7.61
CA ILE A 138 -5.12 -2.33 -7.34
C ILE A 138 -4.89 -3.17 -6.10
N ASP A 139 -4.99 -2.50 -4.97
CA ASP A 139 -5.34 -3.21 -3.76
C ASP A 139 -6.61 -3.99 -4.11
N THR A 140 -6.64 -5.30 -3.85
CA THR A 140 -7.87 -6.12 -3.91
C THR A 140 -8.93 -5.66 -2.90
N ASP A 141 -8.82 -4.42 -2.43
CA ASP A 141 -9.43 -3.85 -1.27
C ASP A 141 -10.03 -2.46 -1.55
N GLY A 142 -10.12 -2.03 -2.82
CA GLY A 142 -10.92 -0.87 -3.21
C GLY A 142 -10.52 0.43 -2.50
N GLY A 143 -9.42 1.03 -2.95
CA GLY A 143 -9.08 2.45 -2.84
C GLY A 143 -9.51 3.19 -1.58
N ASP A 144 -8.58 3.35 -0.64
CA ASP A 144 -8.37 4.55 0.16
C ASP A 144 -7.02 4.40 0.85
N GLY A 145 -6.17 5.44 0.78
CA GLY A 145 -4.78 5.43 1.26
C GLY A 145 -4.63 5.31 2.78
N GLY A 146 -5.04 4.19 3.35
CA GLY A 146 -4.97 3.94 4.78
C GLY A 146 -5.37 2.52 5.12
N ASN A 147 -4.46 1.56 4.91
CA ASN A 147 -4.44 0.28 5.63
C ASN A 147 -5.83 -0.35 5.82
N THR A 148 -6.67 -0.48 4.78
CA THR A 148 -7.95 -1.18 4.86
C THR A 148 -8.01 -2.26 3.81
N GLY A 149 -7.71 -3.49 4.22
CA GLY A 149 -7.87 -4.68 3.40
C GLY A 149 -9.16 -5.44 3.70
N CYS A 150 -9.90 -5.80 2.65
CA CYS A 150 -11.09 -6.65 2.67
C CYS A 150 -12.31 -6.13 3.44
N GLY A 151 -13.26 -5.54 2.71
CA GLY A 151 -14.54 -5.09 3.26
C GLY A 151 -14.41 -3.97 4.30
N GLY A 152 -13.38 -3.12 4.18
CA GLY A 152 -13.12 -2.02 5.10
C GLY A 152 -12.43 -2.40 6.41
N VAL A 153 -11.92 -3.62 6.54
CA VAL A 153 -11.13 -4.03 7.71
C VAL A 153 -9.70 -3.54 7.58
N ALA A 154 -9.09 -3.06 8.67
CA ALA A 154 -7.73 -2.56 8.56
C ALA A 154 -6.70 -3.69 8.28
N ALA A 155 -5.68 -3.47 7.45
CA ALA A 155 -4.60 -4.45 7.32
C ALA A 155 -3.83 -4.59 8.66
N TRP A 156 -3.36 -5.80 8.94
CA TRP A 156 -2.61 -6.08 10.15
C TRP A 156 -1.25 -5.37 10.12
N THR A 157 -0.84 -4.78 11.25
CA THR A 157 0.51 -4.23 11.42
C THR A 157 1.10 -4.69 12.75
N ALA A 158 2.42 -4.92 12.76
CA ALA A 158 3.12 -5.39 13.95
C ALA A 158 3.10 -4.38 15.12
N THR A 159 2.89 -3.10 14.83
CA THR A 159 2.91 -2.02 15.84
C THR A 159 1.53 -1.62 16.32
N SER A 160 0.45 -2.05 15.65
CA SER A 160 -0.90 -1.74 16.10
C SER A 160 -1.33 -2.67 17.23
N VAL A 161 -2.04 -2.08 18.20
CA VAL A 161 -2.69 -2.81 19.28
C VAL A 161 -4.08 -3.24 18.81
N TYR A 162 -4.38 -4.52 18.99
CA TYR A 162 -5.69 -5.10 18.72
C TYR A 162 -6.27 -5.66 20.02
N THR A 163 -7.51 -5.31 20.31
CA THR A 163 -8.29 -5.75 21.47
C THR A 163 -9.32 -6.78 21.05
N ALA A 164 -9.91 -7.50 22.01
CA ALA A 164 -10.86 -8.58 21.73
C ALA A 164 -12.00 -8.12 20.79
N GLY A 165 -12.23 -8.88 19.73
CA GLY A 165 -13.24 -8.59 18.70
C GLY A 165 -12.78 -7.65 17.58
N GLN A 166 -11.62 -6.99 17.70
CA GLN A 166 -11.08 -6.19 16.60
C GLN A 166 -10.62 -7.07 15.44
N LYS A 167 -10.83 -6.56 14.23
CA LYS A 167 -10.53 -7.26 12.98
C LYS A 167 -9.28 -6.70 12.32
N ALA A 168 -8.50 -7.58 11.71
CA ALA A 168 -7.36 -7.22 10.88
C ALA A 168 -7.29 -8.11 9.64
N TYR A 169 -6.94 -7.54 8.50
CA TYR A 169 -6.69 -8.27 7.27
C TYR A 169 -5.22 -8.69 7.18
N TYR A 170 -4.98 -9.98 6.99
CA TYR A 170 -3.63 -10.52 6.82
C TYR A 170 -3.65 -11.80 5.98
N GLY A 171 -2.78 -11.85 4.96
CA GLY A 171 -2.59 -13.06 4.14
C GLY A 171 -3.83 -13.53 3.39
N GLY A 172 -4.71 -12.62 2.95
CA GLY A 172 -5.93 -12.98 2.21
C GLY A 172 -7.15 -13.29 3.09
N TYR A 173 -7.04 -13.15 4.41
CA TYR A 173 -8.11 -13.45 5.35
C TYR A 173 -8.36 -12.32 6.34
N ILE A 174 -9.61 -12.20 6.79
CA ILE A 174 -9.96 -11.42 7.98
C ILE A 174 -9.73 -12.25 9.22
N TRP A 175 -8.97 -11.69 10.14
CA TRP A 175 -8.68 -12.25 11.46
C TRP A 175 -9.35 -11.41 12.54
N THR A 176 -9.95 -12.05 13.53
CA THR A 176 -10.51 -11.40 14.72
C THR A 176 -9.64 -11.72 15.93
N ALA A 177 -9.17 -10.70 16.64
CA ALA A 177 -8.38 -10.86 17.85
C ALA A 177 -9.25 -11.44 18.97
N LYS A 178 -8.78 -12.49 19.65
CA LYS A 178 -9.49 -13.09 20.79
C LYS A 178 -9.31 -12.28 22.07
N TRP A 179 -8.16 -11.62 22.22
CA TRP A 179 -7.78 -10.77 23.34
C TRP A 179 -6.78 -9.70 22.90
N TRP A 180 -6.30 -8.89 23.84
CA TRP A 180 -5.28 -7.86 23.58
C TRP A 180 -4.02 -8.48 22.95
N THR A 181 -3.54 -7.89 21.86
CA THR A 181 -2.31 -8.30 21.16
C THR A 181 -1.67 -7.12 20.44
N GLN A 182 -0.35 -7.17 20.31
CA GLN A 182 0.46 -6.28 19.48
C GLN A 182 1.66 -7.09 18.97
N GLY A 183 1.92 -7.08 17.67
CA GLY A 183 3.04 -7.82 17.08
C GLY A 183 2.82 -9.31 16.83
N ASP A 184 1.76 -9.94 17.38
CA ASP A 184 1.44 -11.34 17.06
C ASP A 184 0.85 -11.46 15.65
N ILE A 185 1.55 -12.19 14.78
CA ILE A 185 1.21 -12.35 13.36
C ILE A 185 -0.01 -13.28 13.20
N PRO A 186 -1.14 -12.83 12.62
CA PRO A 186 -2.30 -13.67 12.38
C PRO A 186 -1.96 -14.88 11.49
N GLY A 187 -2.46 -16.06 11.86
CA GLY A 187 -2.20 -17.29 11.11
C GLY A 187 -0.80 -17.89 11.28
N SER A 188 0.07 -17.28 12.10
CA SER A 188 1.34 -17.93 12.47
C SER A 188 1.09 -19.17 13.34
N SER A 189 1.90 -20.22 13.17
CA SER A 189 1.84 -21.47 13.94
C SER A 189 2.20 -21.33 15.43
N ASN A 190 2.62 -20.13 15.85
CA ASN A 190 2.98 -19.79 17.22
C ASN A 190 1.84 -19.01 17.91
N ALA A 191 2.16 -18.02 18.75
CA ALA A 191 1.17 -17.21 19.48
C ALA A 191 0.03 -16.66 18.58
N GLY A 192 0.30 -16.42 17.29
CA GLY A 192 -0.74 -15.98 16.35
C GLY A 192 -1.92 -16.94 16.15
N ALA A 193 -1.72 -18.25 16.25
CA ALA A 193 -2.81 -19.23 16.14
C ALA A 193 -3.72 -19.24 17.38
N THR A 194 -3.17 -18.94 18.56
CA THR A 194 -3.95 -18.86 19.79
C THR A 194 -4.63 -17.49 19.92
N VAL A 195 -3.97 -16.41 19.48
CA VAL A 195 -4.43 -15.02 19.62
C VAL A 195 -5.49 -14.63 18.58
N TRP A 196 -5.42 -15.15 17.36
CA TRP A 196 -6.31 -14.75 16.25
C TRP A 196 -7.28 -15.86 15.84
N THR A 197 -8.47 -15.47 15.38
CA THR A 197 -9.45 -16.36 14.77
C THR A 197 -9.73 -15.93 13.34
N GLN A 198 -9.46 -16.80 12.37
CA GLN A 198 -9.84 -16.55 10.98
C GLN A 198 -11.36 -16.48 10.86
N THR A 199 -11.87 -15.37 10.34
CA THR A 199 -13.32 -15.04 10.31
C THR A 199 -13.90 -15.14 8.91
N SER A 200 -13.17 -14.68 7.88
CA SER A 200 -13.63 -14.71 6.49
C SER A 200 -12.46 -14.73 5.51
N THR A 201 -12.67 -15.27 4.31
CA THR A 201 -11.81 -15.09 3.14
C THR A 201 -12.12 -13.76 2.46
N CYS A 202 -11.08 -13.12 1.94
CA CYS A 202 -11.19 -11.92 1.14
C CYS A 202 -11.05 -12.30 -0.32
N SER A 203 -12.16 -12.23 -1.06
CA SER A 203 -12.27 -12.65 -2.47
C SER A 203 -12.71 -11.49 -3.34
#